data_AF-R2QHC2-F1
#
_entry.id   AF-R2QHC2-F1
#
_cell.length_a   1.000
_cell.length_b   1.000
_cell.length_c   1.000
_cell.angle_alpha   90.00
_cell.angle_beta   90.00
_cell.angle_gamma   90.00
#
_symmetry.space_group_name_H-M   'P 1'
#
loop_
_entity.id
_entity.type
_entity.pdbx_description
1 polymer ?
#
loop_
_entity_poly.entity_id
_entity_poly.type
_entity_poly.pdbx_seq_one_letter_code
_entity_poly.pdbx_strand_id
1 'polypeptide(L)'
;MNKEHFLIELKIYLKPLTAQQQVFILNKYEAIFEERLAVGETEEEIAKSLGKPRGIAEEILQEFDITVPEKKLERDGWQEIEPVANKDYYYEEVPEHPYEQTYHSYERPQHNGFTRFCQIAGVLSFNFLLMFWLIFAFVMVLFSCWLVAVVFLLSPVLGGISVSAGFNDGTMFQLFLSIFLSGAGVIGLLILTPLTKFFGKVFKRYLQWNIRVLRGEI
;
A
#
# COMPACT_ATOMS: atom_id res chain seq x y z
N MET A 1 -11.42 -42.73 -7.23
CA MET A 1 -10.26 -42.34 -6.38
C MET A 1 -9.62 -43.61 -5.88
N ASN A 2 -8.31 -43.78 -6.09
CA ASN A 2 -7.58 -45.01 -5.80
C ASN A 2 -7.27 -45.13 -4.29
N LYS A 3 -7.08 -46.36 -3.77
CA LYS A 3 -6.62 -46.66 -2.40
C LYS A 3 -5.42 -45.79 -2.00
N GLU A 4 -4.38 -45.71 -2.84
CA GLU A 4 -3.16 -44.97 -2.52
C GLU A 4 -3.44 -43.47 -2.32
N HIS A 5 -4.24 -42.89 -3.21
CA HIS A 5 -4.63 -41.48 -3.13
C HIS A 5 -5.43 -41.20 -1.85
N PHE A 6 -6.30 -42.13 -1.43
CA PHE A 6 -7.06 -42.03 -0.19
C PHE A 6 -6.15 -42.04 1.05
N LEU A 7 -5.22 -42.99 1.12
CA LEU A 7 -4.33 -43.11 2.27
C LEU A 7 -3.33 -41.95 2.37
N ILE A 8 -2.83 -41.46 1.24
CA ILE A 8 -1.95 -40.28 1.20
C ILE A 8 -2.69 -39.03 1.71
N GLU A 9 -3.90 -38.80 1.24
CA GLU A 9 -4.69 -37.64 1.63
C GLU A 9 -5.09 -37.71 3.12
N LEU A 10 -5.48 -38.90 3.61
CA LEU A 10 -5.75 -39.14 5.03
C LEU A 10 -4.49 -38.90 5.87
N LYS A 11 -3.32 -39.37 5.43
CA LYS A 11 -2.03 -39.16 6.10
C LYS A 11 -1.70 -37.67 6.25
N ILE A 12 -1.95 -36.87 5.21
CA ILE A 12 -1.71 -35.42 5.22
C ILE A 12 -2.55 -34.73 6.31
N TYR A 13 -3.84 -35.06 6.39
CA TYR A 13 -4.73 -34.44 7.38
C TYR A 13 -4.45 -34.91 8.81
N LEU A 14 -3.92 -36.13 9.01
CA LEU A 14 -3.55 -36.67 10.32
C LEU A 14 -2.15 -36.24 10.82
N LYS A 15 -1.47 -35.31 10.14
CA LYS A 15 -0.16 -34.77 10.57
C LYS A 15 -0.11 -34.27 12.03
N PRO A 16 -1.19 -33.73 12.63
CA PRO A 16 -1.18 -33.32 14.03
C PRO A 16 -1.05 -34.47 15.05
N LEU A 17 -1.31 -35.72 14.66
CA LEU A 17 -1.22 -36.88 15.55
C LEU A 17 0.22 -37.36 15.74
N THR A 18 0.45 -38.11 16.82
CA THR A 18 1.73 -38.81 17.01
C THR A 18 1.94 -39.85 15.92
N ALA A 19 3.20 -40.13 15.57
CA ALA A 19 3.54 -41.09 14.51
C ALA A 19 2.93 -42.48 14.75
N GLN A 20 2.83 -42.90 16.01
CA GLN A 20 2.21 -44.19 16.38
C GLN A 20 0.70 -44.22 16.10
N GLN A 21 -0.02 -43.15 16.47
CA GLN A 21 -1.46 -43.03 16.21
C GLN A 21 -1.76 -42.95 14.71
N GLN A 22 -0.95 -42.18 13.97
CA GLN A 22 -1.09 -42.05 12.52
C GLN A 22 -0.94 -43.41 11.82
N VAL A 23 0.08 -44.20 12.17
CA VAL A 23 0.29 -45.55 11.61
C VAL A 23 -0.87 -46.48 11.97
N PHE A 24 -1.35 -46.44 13.22
CA PHE A 24 -2.48 -47.26 13.64
C PHE A 24 -3.74 -46.98 12.82
N ILE A 25 -4.07 -45.71 12.60
CA ILE A 25 -5.23 -45.31 11.80
C ILE A 25 -5.07 -45.71 10.34
N LEU A 26 -3.91 -45.48 9.75
CA LEU A 26 -3.64 -45.86 8.36
C LEU A 26 -3.79 -47.37 8.15
N ASN A 27 -3.24 -48.18 9.07
CA ASN A 27 -3.36 -49.64 9.02
C ASN A 27 -4.82 -50.10 9.15
N LYS A 28 -5.63 -49.43 9.98
CA LYS A 28 -7.06 -49.73 10.12
C LYS A 28 -7.81 -49.53 8.80
N TYR A 29 -7.58 -48.40 8.12
CA TYR A 29 -8.22 -48.14 6.83
C TYR A 29 -7.66 -49.03 5.72
N GLU A 30 -6.37 -49.33 5.74
CA GLU A 30 -5.76 -50.28 4.82
C GLU A 30 -6.41 -51.66 4.91
N ALA A 31 -6.62 -52.19 6.12
CA ALA A 31 -7.31 -53.47 6.32
C ALA A 31 -8.75 -53.46 5.78
N ILE A 32 -9.48 -52.34 5.92
CA ILE A 32 -10.84 -52.19 5.37
C ILE A 32 -10.83 -52.22 3.84
N PHE A 33 -9.82 -51.61 3.20
CA PHE A 33 -9.67 -51.68 1.75
C PHE A 33 -9.36 -53.11 1.30
N GLU A 34 -8.46 -53.81 1.99
CA GLU A 34 -8.11 -55.20 1.66
C GLU A 34 -9.30 -56.15 1.82
N GLU A 35 -10.06 -56.02 2.90
CA GLU A 35 -11.25 -56.85 3.15
C GLU A 35 -12.31 -56.66 2.05
N ARG A 36 -12.58 -55.42 1.65
CA ARG A 36 -13.61 -55.13 0.64
C ARG A 36 -13.17 -55.38 -0.78
N LEU A 37 -11.87 -55.26 -1.06
CA LEU A 37 -11.29 -55.76 -2.31
C LEU A 37 -11.43 -57.28 -2.43
N ALA A 38 -11.26 -58.02 -1.33
CA ALA A 38 -11.45 -59.47 -1.31
C ALA A 38 -12.91 -59.90 -1.55
N VAL A 39 -13.88 -59.03 -1.21
CA VAL A 39 -15.32 -59.22 -1.48
C VAL A 39 -15.68 -58.87 -2.93
N GLY A 40 -14.75 -58.31 -3.70
CA GLY A 40 -14.91 -57.99 -5.12
C GLY A 40 -15.41 -56.57 -5.39
N GLU A 41 -15.40 -55.67 -4.40
CA GLU A 41 -15.65 -54.25 -4.63
C GLU A 41 -14.45 -53.58 -5.31
N THR A 42 -14.70 -52.58 -6.14
CA THR A 42 -13.60 -51.79 -6.73
C THR A 42 -13.07 -50.76 -5.74
N GLU A 43 -11.78 -50.41 -5.83
CA GLU A 43 -11.16 -49.40 -4.95
C GLU A 43 -11.93 -48.06 -4.94
N GLU A 44 -12.53 -47.69 -6.07
CA GLU A 44 -13.30 -46.45 -6.20
C GLU A 44 -14.62 -46.49 -5.44
N GLU A 45 -15.31 -47.64 -5.43
CA GLU A 45 -16.54 -47.85 -4.67
C GLU A 45 -16.27 -47.87 -3.17
N ILE A 46 -15.15 -48.47 -2.77
CA ILE A 46 -14.68 -48.49 -1.38
C ILE A 46 -14.38 -47.06 -0.91
N ALA A 47 -13.65 -46.27 -1.69
CA ALA A 47 -13.37 -44.87 -1.36
C ALA A 47 -14.66 -44.02 -1.29
N LYS A 48 -15.60 -44.24 -2.22
CA LYS A 48 -16.86 -43.50 -2.26
C LYS A 48 -17.77 -43.81 -1.07
N SER A 49 -17.79 -45.07 -0.61
CA SER A 49 -18.58 -45.51 0.55
C SER A 49 -17.96 -45.09 1.90
N LEU A 50 -16.62 -45.00 2.00
CA LEU A 50 -15.94 -44.43 3.16
C LEU A 50 -16.18 -42.93 3.31
N GLY A 51 -16.36 -42.22 2.20
CA GLY A 51 -16.56 -40.77 2.19
C GLY A 51 -15.27 -39.99 1.98
N LYS A 52 -15.26 -38.71 2.36
CA LYS A 52 -14.12 -37.81 2.11
C LYS A 52 -13.04 -38.02 3.18
N PRO A 53 -11.76 -38.28 2.81
CA PRO A 53 -10.66 -38.46 3.77
C PRO A 53 -10.54 -37.32 4.77
N ARG A 54 -10.80 -36.08 4.33
CA ARG A 54 -10.79 -34.89 5.19
C ARG A 54 -11.82 -34.97 6.32
N GLY A 55 -13.05 -35.40 6.03
CA GLY A 55 -14.10 -35.49 7.05
C GLY A 55 -13.79 -36.55 8.08
N ILE A 56 -13.24 -37.68 7.64
CA ILE A 56 -12.74 -38.75 8.52
C ILE A 56 -11.61 -38.23 9.41
N ALA A 57 -10.66 -37.50 8.84
CA ALA A 57 -9.55 -36.94 9.61
C ALA A 57 -10.05 -35.91 10.65
N GLU A 58 -11.02 -35.06 10.30
CA GLU A 58 -11.63 -34.11 11.23
C GLU A 58 -12.34 -34.82 12.39
N GLU A 59 -13.10 -35.89 12.12
CA GLU A 59 -13.77 -36.71 13.15
C GLU A 59 -12.77 -37.39 14.09
N ILE A 60 -11.71 -37.99 13.54
CA ILE A 60 -10.66 -38.63 14.32
C ILE A 60 -9.93 -37.59 15.19
N LEU A 61 -9.60 -36.42 14.64
CA LEU A 61 -8.92 -35.36 15.40
C LEU A 61 -9.80 -34.82 16.53
N GLN A 62 -11.12 -34.77 16.33
CA GLN A 62 -12.09 -34.45 17.40
C GLN A 62 -12.11 -35.51 18.51
N GLU A 63 -12.03 -36.80 18.17
CA GLU A 63 -11.98 -37.90 19.15
C GLU A 63 -10.73 -37.82 20.05
N PHE A 64 -9.62 -37.29 19.53
CA PHE A 64 -8.38 -37.09 20.29
C PHE A 64 -8.29 -35.74 21.03
N ASP A 65 -9.39 -34.98 21.16
CA ASP A 65 -9.45 -33.63 21.76
C ASP A 65 -8.49 -32.62 21.10
N ILE A 66 -8.09 -32.85 19.84
CA ILE A 66 -7.20 -31.95 19.10
C ILE A 66 -8.08 -30.98 18.29
N THR A 67 -8.24 -29.76 18.81
CA THR A 67 -8.92 -28.69 18.07
C THR A 67 -8.05 -28.25 16.89
N VAL A 68 -8.39 -28.69 15.68
CA VAL A 68 -7.77 -28.18 14.45
C VAL A 68 -8.13 -26.71 14.32
N PRO A 69 -7.16 -25.77 14.39
CA PRO A 69 -7.47 -24.37 14.15
C PRO A 69 -7.98 -24.24 12.72
N GLU A 70 -9.21 -23.77 12.56
CA GLU A 70 -9.78 -23.46 11.25
C GLU A 70 -8.82 -22.51 10.54
N LYS A 71 -8.22 -22.97 9.43
CA LYS A 71 -7.33 -22.14 8.62
C LYS A 71 -8.17 -21.05 7.98
N LYS A 72 -8.30 -19.91 8.67
CA LYS A 72 -8.87 -18.69 8.11
C LYS A 72 -7.95 -18.25 6.97
N LEU A 73 -8.34 -18.58 5.74
CA LEU A 73 -7.75 -18.01 4.55
C LEU A 73 -8.25 -16.56 4.50
N GLU A 74 -7.37 -15.59 4.70
CA GLU A 74 -7.71 -14.20 4.44
C GLU A 74 -7.99 -14.02 2.93
N ARG A 75 -8.83 -13.03 2.60
CA ARG A 75 -9.34 -12.80 1.24
C ARG A 75 -8.23 -12.58 0.21
N ASP A 76 -7.08 -12.10 0.66
CA ASP A 76 -5.88 -11.98 -0.13
C ASP A 76 -5.06 -13.23 0.18
N GLY A 77 -4.99 -14.19 -0.75
CA GLY A 77 -4.39 -15.53 -0.54
C GLY A 77 -2.90 -15.57 -0.18
N TRP A 78 -2.34 -14.46 0.26
CA TRP A 78 -1.03 -14.34 0.89
C TRP A 78 -1.17 -14.59 2.39
N GLN A 79 -0.62 -15.72 2.84
CA GLN A 79 -0.44 -15.99 4.26
C GLN A 79 1.07 -16.09 4.49
N GLU A 80 1.63 -15.12 5.21
CA GLU A 80 3.04 -15.15 5.60
C GLU A 80 3.24 -16.37 6.52
N ILE A 81 4.03 -17.33 6.05
CA ILE A 81 4.37 -18.52 6.84
C ILE A 81 5.47 -18.06 7.78
N GLU A 82 5.10 -17.67 8.99
CA GLU A 82 6.09 -17.48 10.04
C GLU A 82 6.80 -18.82 10.28
N PRO A 83 8.14 -18.86 10.29
CA PRO A 83 8.85 -20.08 10.63
C PRO A 83 8.45 -20.50 12.04
N VAL A 84 7.78 -21.65 12.15
CA VAL A 84 7.44 -22.22 13.45
C VAL A 84 8.75 -22.45 14.19
N ALA A 85 9.02 -21.62 15.20
CA ALA A 85 10.20 -21.74 16.06
C ALA A 85 10.06 -22.96 16.99
N ASN A 86 9.90 -24.15 16.42
CA ASN A 86 9.93 -25.39 17.17
C ASN A 86 11.40 -25.78 17.36
N LYS A 87 11.92 -25.55 18.55
CA LYS A 87 13.34 -25.74 18.90
C LYS A 87 13.83 -27.20 18.91
N ASP A 88 12.93 -28.16 18.66
CA ASP A 88 13.20 -29.57 18.96
C ASP A 88 13.52 -30.43 17.72
N TYR A 89 13.55 -29.84 16.51
CA TYR A 89 13.97 -30.56 15.31
C TYR A 89 15.41 -30.18 14.95
N TYR A 90 16.35 -31.08 15.26
CA TYR A 90 17.68 -31.07 14.67
C TYR A 90 17.53 -31.21 13.14
N TYR A 91 17.67 -30.10 12.42
CA TYR A 91 17.93 -30.16 10.98
C TYR A 91 19.37 -30.65 10.81
N GLU A 92 19.51 -31.86 10.29
CA GLU A 92 20.79 -32.34 9.77
C GLU A 92 21.06 -31.57 8.48
N GLU A 93 22.09 -30.70 8.49
CA GLU A 93 22.48 -29.86 7.36
C GLU A 93 22.81 -30.75 6.15
N VAL A 94 21.88 -30.82 5.21
CA VAL A 94 22.08 -31.48 3.91
C VAL A 94 23.13 -30.67 3.14
N PRO A 95 24.09 -31.31 2.43
CA PRO A 95 25.13 -30.58 1.70
C PRO A 95 24.51 -29.63 0.67
N GLU A 96 24.91 -28.36 0.72
CA GLU A 96 24.49 -27.28 -0.18
C GLU A 96 24.50 -27.74 -1.64
N HIS A 97 23.37 -27.60 -2.34
CA HIS A 97 23.30 -27.94 -3.75
C HIS A 97 24.14 -26.96 -4.58
N PRO A 98 24.87 -27.40 -5.63
CA PRO A 98 25.81 -26.56 -6.40
C PRO A 98 25.17 -25.39 -7.20
N TYR A 99 23.88 -25.14 -7.02
CA TYR A 99 23.12 -24.03 -7.60
C TYR A 99 22.50 -23.10 -6.55
N GLU A 100 22.75 -23.30 -5.26
CA GLU A 100 22.47 -22.29 -4.24
C GLU A 100 23.49 -21.16 -4.35
N GLN A 101 23.28 -20.29 -5.34
CA GLN A 101 23.88 -18.96 -5.29
C GLN A 101 23.30 -18.24 -4.09
N THR A 102 24.09 -18.23 -3.01
CA THR A 102 24.06 -17.33 -1.85
C THR A 102 22.85 -16.38 -1.89
N TYR A 103 21.78 -16.75 -1.18
CA TYR A 103 20.78 -15.77 -0.76
C TYR A 103 21.51 -14.79 0.16
N HIS A 104 22.16 -13.77 -0.42
CA HIS A 104 22.62 -12.63 0.34
C HIS A 104 21.37 -11.98 0.93
N SER A 105 21.01 -12.37 2.15
CA SER A 105 20.16 -11.57 3.00
C SER A 105 20.77 -10.18 2.99
N TYR A 106 20.08 -9.19 2.41
CA TYR A 106 20.52 -7.81 2.45
C TYR A 106 20.57 -7.39 3.91
N GLU A 107 21.74 -7.55 4.52
CA GLU A 107 21.98 -7.11 5.87
C GLU A 107 21.94 -5.58 5.82
N ARG A 108 20.87 -5.01 6.39
CA ARG A 108 20.60 -3.58 6.32
C ARG A 108 21.84 -2.87 6.85
N PRO A 109 22.55 -2.05 6.04
CA PRO A 109 23.81 -1.48 6.48
C PRO A 109 23.56 -0.71 7.77
N GLN A 110 24.30 -1.07 8.83
CA GLN A 110 24.28 -0.35 10.09
C GLN A 110 24.80 1.06 9.84
N HIS A 111 23.91 1.99 9.52
CA HIS A 111 24.28 3.37 9.32
C HIS A 111 24.58 4.01 10.67
N ASN A 112 25.79 4.56 10.78
CA ASN A 112 26.16 5.47 11.86
C ASN A 112 25.14 6.62 11.90
N GLY A 113 24.81 7.12 13.11
CA GLY A 113 23.86 8.23 13.26
C GLY A 113 24.22 9.46 12.42
N PHE A 114 25.52 9.68 12.20
CA PHE A 114 26.04 10.74 11.34
C PHE A 114 25.72 10.54 9.84
N THR A 115 25.80 9.32 9.30
CA THR A 115 25.50 9.08 7.88
C THR A 115 24.01 9.21 7.60
N ARG A 116 23.15 8.79 8.54
CA ARG A 116 21.70 9.07 8.48
C ARG A 116 21.41 10.57 8.53
N PHE A 117 22.08 11.30 9.42
CA PHE A 117 21.95 12.75 9.48
C PHE A 117 22.34 13.42 8.16
N CYS A 118 23.49 13.07 7.59
CA CYS A 118 23.92 13.60 6.29
C CYS A 118 22.98 13.23 5.14
N GLN A 119 22.41 12.02 5.13
CA GLN A 119 21.40 11.62 4.14
C GLN A 119 20.12 12.46 4.26
N ILE A 120 19.59 12.63 5.47
CA ILE A 120 18.39 13.43 5.71
C ILE A 120 18.67 14.90 5.36
N ALA A 121 19.79 15.45 5.81
CA ALA A 121 20.21 16.82 5.51
C ALA A 121 20.43 17.02 4.00
N GLY A 122 20.99 16.04 3.30
CA GLY A 122 21.19 16.05 1.85
C GLY A 122 19.87 16.07 1.08
N VAL A 123 18.93 15.17 1.44
CA VAL A 123 17.60 15.12 0.82
C VAL A 123 16.82 16.41 1.10
N LEU A 124 16.86 16.92 2.33
CA LEU A 124 16.22 18.17 2.70
C LEU A 124 16.81 19.37 1.93
N SER A 125 18.14 19.46 1.85
CA SER A 125 18.84 20.57 1.19
C SER A 125 18.61 20.55 -0.32
N PHE A 126 18.61 19.37 -0.94
CA PHE A 126 18.28 19.21 -2.36
C PHE A 126 16.83 19.58 -2.64
N ASN A 127 15.90 19.13 -1.78
CA ASN A 127 14.49 19.48 -1.89
C ASN A 127 14.25 20.98 -1.70
N PHE A 128 14.95 21.61 -0.76
CA PHE A 128 14.95 23.05 -0.57
C PHE A 128 15.48 23.77 -1.83
N LEU A 129 16.67 23.40 -2.32
CA LEU A 129 17.27 24.05 -3.49
C LEU A 129 16.44 23.95 -4.77
N LEU A 130 15.64 22.90 -4.95
CA LEU A 130 14.80 22.78 -6.15
C LEU A 130 13.38 23.28 -5.93
N MET A 131 12.72 22.79 -4.88
CA MET A 131 11.29 23.03 -4.70
C MET A 131 10.97 24.39 -4.08
N PHE A 132 11.86 24.93 -3.23
CA PHE A 132 11.63 26.24 -2.62
C PHE A 132 11.49 27.33 -3.67
N TRP A 133 12.39 27.38 -4.66
CA TRP A 133 12.37 28.39 -5.72
C TRP A 133 11.15 28.26 -6.62
N LEU A 134 10.71 27.03 -6.91
CA LEU A 134 9.50 26.80 -7.69
C LEU A 134 8.26 27.34 -6.94
N ILE A 135 8.11 26.99 -5.67
CA ILE A 135 7.01 27.46 -4.83
C ILE A 135 7.06 28.97 -4.69
N PHE A 136 8.24 29.53 -4.45
CA PHE A 136 8.46 30.97 -4.36
C PHE A 136 8.04 31.68 -5.65
N ALA A 137 8.43 31.15 -6.82
CA ALA A 137 8.02 31.70 -8.10
C ALA A 137 6.50 31.71 -8.27
N PHE A 138 5.80 30.61 -7.93
CA PHE A 138 4.34 30.56 -7.97
C PHE A 138 3.68 31.58 -7.03
N VAL A 139 4.22 31.75 -5.83
CA VAL A 139 3.73 32.76 -4.87
C VAL A 139 3.92 34.17 -5.42
N MET A 140 5.07 34.46 -6.03
CA MET A 140 5.34 35.77 -6.64
C MET A 140 4.42 36.06 -7.82
N VAL A 141 4.11 35.06 -8.65
CA VAL A 141 3.12 35.20 -9.73
C VAL A 141 1.75 35.53 -9.15
N LEU A 142 1.28 34.79 -8.14
CA LEU A 142 0.00 35.07 -7.49
C LEU A 142 -0.04 36.46 -6.86
N PHE A 143 1.04 36.87 -6.20
CA PHE A 143 1.17 38.21 -5.63
C PHE A 143 1.09 39.29 -6.71
N SER A 144 1.74 39.09 -7.86
CA SER A 144 1.69 40.03 -8.97
C SER A 144 0.26 40.15 -9.54
N CYS A 145 -0.47 39.04 -9.68
CA CYS A 145 -1.86 39.06 -10.12
C CYS A 145 -2.78 39.80 -9.12
N TRP A 146 -2.52 39.67 -7.82
CA TRP A 146 -3.22 40.46 -6.78
C TRP A 146 -2.94 41.95 -6.92
N LEU A 147 -1.66 42.32 -7.12
CA LEU A 147 -1.26 43.71 -7.30
C LEU A 147 -1.94 44.33 -8.52
N VAL A 148 -1.91 43.63 -9.67
CA VAL A 148 -2.58 44.08 -10.91
C VAL A 148 -4.07 44.30 -10.68
N ALA A 149 -4.76 43.36 -10.01
CA ALA A 149 -6.19 43.50 -9.73
C ALA A 149 -6.50 44.73 -8.85
N VAL A 150 -5.67 45.02 -7.85
CA VAL A 150 -5.80 46.20 -6.99
C VAL A 150 -5.51 47.49 -7.75
N VAL A 151 -4.48 47.51 -8.60
CA VAL A 151 -4.17 48.68 -9.44
C VAL A 151 -5.30 48.96 -10.42
N PHE A 152 -5.88 47.92 -11.00
CA PHE A 152 -7.01 48.06 -11.92
C PHE A 152 -8.26 48.63 -11.24
N LEU A 153 -8.51 48.30 -9.97
CA LEU A 153 -9.58 48.92 -9.17
C LEU A 153 -9.38 50.42 -8.97
N LEU A 154 -8.14 50.90 -8.89
CA LEU A 154 -7.83 52.32 -8.75
C LEU A 154 -7.87 53.08 -10.09
N SER A 155 -7.91 52.36 -11.21
CA SER A 155 -7.90 52.93 -12.58
C SER A 155 -8.95 54.05 -12.81
N PRO A 156 -10.22 53.92 -12.38
CA PRO A 156 -11.23 54.96 -12.60
C PRO A 156 -10.92 56.28 -11.89
N VAL A 157 -10.20 56.23 -10.76
CA VAL A 157 -9.80 57.43 -10.01
C VAL A 157 -8.82 58.26 -10.84
N LEU A 158 -7.83 57.60 -11.46
CA LEU A 158 -6.89 58.27 -12.38
C LEU A 158 -7.61 58.80 -13.62
N GLY A 159 -8.57 58.04 -14.15
CA GLY A 159 -9.45 58.48 -15.23
C GLY A 159 -10.20 59.78 -14.87
N GLY A 160 -10.83 59.85 -13.70
CA GLY A 160 -11.57 61.04 -13.24
C GLY A 160 -10.69 62.29 -13.06
N ILE A 161 -9.47 62.11 -12.54
CA ILE A 161 -8.50 63.21 -12.43
C ILE A 161 -8.10 63.71 -13.82
N SER A 162 -7.91 62.82 -14.80
CA SER A 162 -7.51 63.22 -16.15
C SER A 162 -8.54 64.12 -16.84
N VAL A 163 -9.84 63.92 -16.57
CA VAL A 163 -10.93 64.71 -17.16
C VAL A 163 -11.06 66.07 -16.50
N SER A 164 -10.90 66.14 -15.18
CA SER A 164 -10.98 67.42 -14.45
C SER A 164 -9.81 68.36 -14.76
N ALA A 165 -8.62 67.80 -15.01
CA ALA A 165 -7.43 68.58 -15.32
C ALA A 165 -7.24 68.90 -16.82
N GLY A 166 -7.99 68.26 -17.72
CA GLY A 166 -7.94 68.55 -19.16
C GLY A 166 -6.58 68.24 -19.81
N PHE A 167 -5.84 67.26 -19.31
CA PHE A 167 -4.46 66.98 -19.75
C PHE A 167 -4.33 66.42 -21.17
N ASN A 168 -5.42 65.98 -21.82
CA ASN A 168 -5.36 65.27 -23.10
C ASN A 168 -6.64 65.45 -23.93
N ASP A 169 -6.53 65.44 -25.26
CA ASP A 169 -7.68 65.57 -26.17
C ASP A 169 -8.58 64.30 -26.14
N GLY A 170 -8.01 63.15 -25.76
CA GLY A 170 -8.68 61.85 -25.69
C GLY A 170 -9.28 61.47 -24.33
N THR A 171 -9.60 62.42 -23.46
CA THR A 171 -10.02 62.18 -22.05
C THR A 171 -11.25 61.28 -21.89
N MET A 172 -12.26 61.38 -22.76
CA MET A 172 -13.47 60.54 -22.68
C MET A 172 -13.18 59.07 -22.97
N PHE A 173 -12.29 58.79 -23.93
CA PHE A 173 -11.84 57.44 -24.22
C PHE A 173 -11.01 56.86 -23.06
N GLN A 174 -10.14 57.67 -22.46
CA GLN A 174 -9.37 57.30 -21.28
C GLN A 174 -10.27 56.94 -20.09
N LEU A 175 -11.38 57.67 -19.87
CA LEU A 175 -12.38 57.32 -18.86
C LEU A 175 -13.03 55.97 -19.12
N PHE A 176 -13.50 55.74 -20.35
CA PHE A 176 -14.13 54.48 -20.72
C PHE A 176 -13.19 53.29 -20.46
N LEU A 177 -11.92 53.41 -20.87
CA LEU A 177 -10.92 52.38 -20.65
C LEU A 177 -10.64 52.16 -19.15
N SER A 178 -10.62 53.24 -18.35
CA SER A 178 -10.38 53.14 -16.91
C SER A 178 -11.50 52.40 -16.16
N ILE A 179 -12.76 52.65 -16.52
CA ILE A 179 -13.93 51.95 -15.97
C ILE A 179 -13.93 50.49 -16.42
N PHE A 180 -13.59 50.22 -17.68
CA PHE A 180 -13.46 48.86 -18.20
C PHE A 180 -12.38 48.06 -17.46
N LEU A 181 -11.19 48.64 -17.25
CA LEU A 181 -10.11 48.02 -16.47
C LEU A 181 -10.54 47.76 -15.02
N SER A 182 -11.29 48.68 -14.41
CA SER A 182 -11.85 48.45 -13.07
C SER A 182 -12.81 47.27 -13.02
N GLY A 183 -13.66 47.11 -14.04
CA GLY A 183 -14.51 45.93 -14.19
C GLY A 183 -13.69 44.64 -14.25
N ALA A 184 -12.62 44.65 -15.06
CA ALA A 184 -11.68 43.53 -15.13
C ALA A 184 -10.97 43.26 -13.78
N GLY A 185 -10.64 44.30 -13.01
CA GLY A 185 -10.07 44.19 -11.67
C GLY A 185 -11.00 43.50 -10.67
N VAL A 186 -12.29 43.86 -10.67
CA VAL A 186 -13.31 43.22 -9.80
C VAL A 186 -13.47 41.73 -10.14
N ILE A 187 -13.58 41.41 -11.43
CA ILE A 187 -13.66 40.01 -11.89
C ILE A 187 -12.36 39.27 -11.50
N GLY A 188 -11.21 39.92 -11.67
CA GLY A 188 -9.91 39.42 -11.24
C GLY A 188 -9.91 39.02 -9.77
N LEU A 189 -10.32 39.90 -8.85
CA LEU A 189 -10.41 39.58 -7.43
C LEU A 189 -11.35 38.39 -7.13
N LEU A 190 -12.48 38.31 -7.82
CA LEU A 190 -13.42 37.21 -7.66
C LEU A 190 -12.78 35.86 -8.03
N ILE A 191 -11.95 35.82 -9.08
CA ILE A 191 -11.23 34.61 -9.51
C ILE A 191 -10.00 34.33 -8.62
N LEU A 192 -9.26 35.37 -8.21
CA LEU A 192 -8.04 35.24 -7.42
C LEU A 192 -8.29 34.68 -6.02
N THR A 193 -9.43 34.98 -5.42
CA THR A 193 -9.77 34.50 -4.05
C THR A 193 -9.93 32.98 -3.93
N PRO A 194 -10.73 32.26 -4.75
CA PRO A 194 -10.78 30.80 -4.72
C PRO A 194 -9.46 30.19 -5.20
N LEU A 195 -8.78 30.82 -6.16
CA LEU A 195 -7.49 30.34 -6.67
C LEU A 195 -6.43 30.32 -5.57
N THR A 196 -6.31 31.40 -4.79
CA THR A 196 -5.38 31.49 -3.65
C THR A 196 -5.70 30.45 -2.57
N LYS A 197 -6.99 30.21 -2.28
CA LYS A 197 -7.42 29.15 -1.34
C LYS A 197 -7.04 27.76 -1.84
N PHE A 198 -7.20 27.49 -3.13
CA PHE A 198 -6.81 26.22 -3.75
C PHE A 198 -5.30 25.99 -3.63
N PHE A 199 -4.49 26.97 -4.03
CA PHE A 199 -3.02 26.89 -3.90
C PHE A 199 -2.59 26.70 -2.44
N GLY A 200 -3.24 27.37 -1.48
CA GLY A 200 -2.96 27.18 -0.05
C GLY A 200 -3.23 25.74 0.42
N LYS A 201 -4.31 25.09 -0.05
CA LYS A 201 -4.59 23.68 0.26
C LYS A 201 -3.53 22.74 -0.33
N VAL A 202 -3.14 22.96 -1.59
CA VAL A 202 -2.11 22.16 -2.26
C VAL A 202 -0.77 22.32 -1.55
N PHE A 203 -0.38 23.55 -1.22
CA PHE A 203 0.85 23.85 -0.50
C PHE A 203 0.89 23.19 0.89
N LYS A 204 -0.22 23.25 1.65
CA LYS A 204 -0.32 22.56 2.94
C LYS A 204 -0.15 21.04 2.78
N ARG A 205 -0.80 20.44 1.77
CA ARG A 205 -0.69 19.00 1.50
C ARG A 205 0.73 18.61 1.11
N TYR A 206 1.40 19.45 0.32
CA TYR A 206 2.80 19.26 -0.04
C TYR A 206 3.73 19.32 1.19
N LEU A 207 3.59 20.33 2.06
CA LEU A 207 4.37 20.42 3.30
C LEU A 207 4.14 19.23 4.22
N GLN A 208 2.88 18.81 4.40
CA GLN A 208 2.54 17.64 5.20
C GLN A 208 3.11 16.34 4.61
N TRP A 209 3.16 16.22 3.29
CA TRP A 209 3.82 15.09 2.64
C TRP A 209 5.32 15.13 2.88
N ASN A 210 5.98 16.28 2.67
CA ASN A 210 7.42 16.43 2.90
C ASN A 210 7.82 16.06 4.34
N ILE A 211 7.06 16.52 5.34
CA ILE A 211 7.28 16.17 6.75
C ILE A 211 7.09 14.66 7.00
N ARG A 212 6.08 14.02 6.40
CA ARG A 212 5.88 12.57 6.52
C ARG A 212 7.00 11.77 5.87
N VAL A 213 7.50 12.20 4.71
CA VAL A 213 8.67 11.61 4.04
C VAL A 213 9.89 11.67 4.97
N LEU A 214 10.15 12.84 5.57
CA LEU A 214 11.29 13.04 6.47
C LEU A 214 11.21 12.20 7.74
N ARG A 215 10.00 11.91 8.21
CA ARG A 215 9.78 11.05 9.39
C ARG A 215 9.84 9.54 9.05
N GLY A 216 9.81 9.18 7.76
CA GLY A 216 9.80 7.78 7.32
C GLY A 216 8.45 7.08 7.52
N GLU A 217 7.35 7.83 7.63
CA GLU A 217 5.98 7.30 7.79
C GLU A 217 5.31 6.99 6.43
N ILE A 218 6.07 6.57 5.42
CA ILE A 218 5.58 6.25 4.07
C ILE A 218 5.77 4.77 3.78
#